data_AF-A0A6A5W0H1-F1
#
_entry.id   AF-A0A6A5W0H1-F1
#
_cell.length_a   1.000
_cell.length_b   1.000
_cell.length_c   1.000
_cell.angle_alpha   90.00
_cell.angle_beta   90.00
_cell.angle_gamma   90.00
#
_symmetry.space_group_name_H-M   'P 1'
#
loop_
_entity.id
_entity.type
_entity.pdbx_description
1 polymer ?
#
loop_
_entity_poly.entity_id
_entity_poly.type
_entity_poly.pdbx_seq_one_letter_code
_entity_poly.pdbx_strand_id
1 'polypeptide(L)'
;MNVISLALNLIFPRNQDKSRLWTEAESKKLLVDLVVYGIKEPPQGRHRDECECHLEDIYTFLFKNVDMADYIKDTPQWTQEETKELLSAPSQSGSQRHDSNACETYYYSMLSELFEKRGDSIEDGISQVVEEYYSKKKQA
;
A
#
# COMPACT_ATOMS: atom_id res chain seq x y z
N MET A 1 -5.73 22.25 30.53
CA MET A 1 -6.18 21.07 29.75
C MET A 1 -7.58 21.35 29.25
N ASN A 2 -7.79 21.50 27.93
CA ASN A 2 -8.51 20.50 27.14
C ASN A 2 -8.70 20.99 25.69
N VAL A 3 -8.42 20.07 24.77
CA VAL A 3 -8.84 19.96 23.36
C VAL A 3 -8.78 21.22 22.48
N ILE A 4 -7.69 21.29 21.71
CA ILE A 4 -7.70 21.91 20.38
C ILE A 4 -8.65 21.08 19.52
N SER A 5 -9.82 21.66 19.26
CA SER A 5 -10.63 21.36 18.08
C SER A 5 -9.94 21.94 16.84
N LEU A 6 -10.19 21.32 15.68
CA LEU A 6 -9.75 21.67 14.32
C LEU A 6 -8.37 21.13 13.89
N ALA A 7 -8.39 20.05 13.11
CA ALA A 7 -7.87 20.03 11.72
C ALA A 7 -7.69 18.58 11.23
N LEU A 8 -8.73 17.97 10.67
CA LEU A 8 -8.57 16.85 9.72
C LEU A 8 -9.65 16.86 8.61
N ASN A 9 -10.34 17.99 8.44
CA ASN A 9 -11.03 18.32 7.21
C ASN A 9 -10.32 19.53 6.62
N LEU A 10 -9.95 19.45 5.32
CA LEU A 10 -9.20 20.42 4.50
C LEU A 10 -7.67 20.19 4.61
N ILE A 11 -6.85 19.96 3.56
CA ILE A 11 -6.93 20.35 2.15
C ILE A 11 -6.07 19.37 1.31
N PHE A 12 -6.69 18.37 0.71
CA PHE A 12 -6.69 18.35 -0.75
C PHE A 12 -8.18 18.23 -1.09
N PRO A 13 -8.76 19.09 -1.93
CA PRO A 13 -9.87 18.59 -2.71
C PRO A 13 -9.27 17.39 -3.45
N ARG A 14 -9.57 16.15 -3.00
CA ARG A 14 -9.31 14.97 -3.81
C ARG A 14 -10.02 15.33 -5.10
N ASN A 15 -9.25 15.68 -6.11
CA ASN A 15 -9.73 15.77 -7.46
C ASN A 15 -10.17 14.34 -7.76
N GLN A 16 -11.41 14.02 -7.38
CA GLN A 16 -12.28 13.10 -8.10
C GLN A 16 -12.62 13.76 -9.44
N ASP A 17 -11.60 14.34 -10.07
CA ASP A 17 -11.59 14.57 -11.49
C ASP A 17 -11.91 13.22 -12.10
N LYS A 18 -12.61 13.24 -13.23
CA LYS A 18 -13.34 12.12 -13.81
C LYS A 18 -12.41 11.04 -14.36
N SER A 19 -11.49 10.56 -13.53
CA SER A 19 -10.58 9.49 -13.82
C SER A 19 -11.42 8.23 -13.98
N ARG A 20 -11.19 7.57 -15.10
CA ARG A 20 -11.76 6.28 -15.42
C ARG A 20 -11.63 5.36 -14.20
N LEU A 21 -12.73 4.70 -13.81
CA LEU A 21 -12.69 3.73 -12.71
C LEU A 21 -11.60 2.69 -12.96
N TRP A 22 -10.83 2.36 -11.92
CA TRP A 22 -9.87 1.28 -11.96
C TRP A 22 -10.58 -0.05 -12.12
N THR A 23 -10.09 -0.89 -13.04
CA THR A 23 -10.55 -2.27 -13.17
C THR A 23 -9.71 -3.22 -12.30
N GLU A 24 -10.25 -4.40 -11.99
CA GLU A 24 -9.51 -5.46 -11.30
C GLU A 24 -8.21 -5.80 -12.05
N ALA A 25 -8.26 -5.91 -13.38
CA ALA A 25 -7.09 -6.20 -14.21
C ALA A 25 -6.02 -5.10 -14.16
N GLU A 26 -6.42 -3.81 -14.22
CA GLU A 26 -5.48 -2.69 -14.08
C GLU A 26 -4.82 -2.67 -12.70
N SER A 27 -5.57 -3.01 -11.66
CA SER A 27 -5.07 -3.05 -10.28
C SER A 27 -4.08 -4.19 -10.07
N LYS A 28 -4.39 -5.38 -10.58
CA LYS A 28 -3.46 -6.54 -10.55
C LYS A 28 -2.18 -6.20 -11.28
N LYS A 29 -2.28 -5.64 -12.50
CA LYS A 29 -1.12 -5.25 -13.29
C LYS A 29 -0.25 -4.23 -12.56
N LEU A 30 -0.85 -3.17 -12.01
CA LEU A 30 -0.12 -2.15 -11.26
C LEU A 30 0.67 -2.75 -10.09
N LEU A 31 0.05 -3.66 -9.32
CA LEU A 31 0.71 -4.30 -8.19
C LEU A 31 1.82 -5.26 -8.63
N VAL A 32 1.62 -6.03 -9.69
CA VAL A 32 2.65 -6.93 -10.24
C VAL A 32 3.84 -6.11 -10.75
N ASP A 33 3.57 -5.09 -11.57
CA ASP A 33 4.60 -4.20 -12.10
C ASP A 33 5.42 -3.57 -10.95
N LEU A 34 4.76 -3.13 -9.89
CA LEU A 34 5.42 -2.49 -8.76
C LEU A 34 6.15 -3.46 -7.82
N VAL A 35 5.49 -4.52 -7.37
CA VAL A 35 5.96 -5.39 -6.28
C VAL A 35 6.86 -6.51 -6.82
N VAL A 36 6.57 -7.05 -8.00
CA VAL A 36 7.36 -8.13 -8.61
C VAL A 36 8.48 -7.57 -9.47
N TYR A 37 8.20 -6.55 -10.29
CA TYR A 37 9.17 -6.04 -11.26
C TYR A 37 9.83 -4.72 -10.85
N GLY A 38 9.39 -4.06 -9.77
CA GLY A 38 9.96 -2.77 -9.34
C GLY A 38 9.71 -1.62 -10.32
N ILE A 39 8.75 -1.77 -11.24
CA ILE A 39 8.39 -0.78 -12.26
C ILE A 39 7.50 0.28 -11.60
N LYS A 40 8.03 1.48 -11.46
CA LYS A 40 7.34 2.65 -10.88
C LYS A 40 6.67 3.54 -11.93
N GLU A 41 6.69 3.13 -13.20
CA GLU A 41 6.07 3.88 -14.28
C GLU A 41 4.55 3.70 -14.24
N PRO A 42 3.78 4.79 -14.38
CA PRO A 42 2.33 4.68 -14.37
C PRO A 42 1.84 3.91 -15.62
N PRO A 43 0.81 3.06 -15.48
CA PRO A 43 0.19 2.40 -16.62
C PRO A 43 -0.31 3.41 -17.66
N GLN A 44 -0.38 2.98 -18.93
CA GLN A 44 -0.84 3.85 -20.01
C GLN A 44 -2.20 4.48 -19.69
N GLY A 45 -2.27 5.81 -19.77
CA GLY A 45 -3.50 6.57 -19.50
C GLY A 45 -3.81 6.79 -18.01
N ARG A 46 -2.85 6.51 -17.11
CA ARG A 46 -2.89 6.86 -15.70
C ARG A 46 -1.83 7.89 -15.36
N HIS A 47 -2.15 8.78 -14.44
CA HIS A 47 -1.17 9.67 -13.83
C HIS A 47 -0.51 9.01 -12.63
N ARG A 48 0.70 9.45 -12.28
CA ARG A 48 1.42 8.95 -11.10
C ARG A 48 0.60 9.11 -9.82
N ASP A 49 0.04 10.30 -9.60
CA ASP A 49 -0.76 10.61 -8.41
C ASP A 49 -2.01 9.71 -8.30
N GLU A 50 -2.61 9.32 -9.44
CA GLU A 50 -3.73 8.38 -9.46
C GLU A 50 -3.30 6.97 -9.07
N CYS A 51 -2.10 6.55 -9.48
CA CYS A 51 -1.54 5.27 -9.12
C CYS A 51 -1.21 5.23 -7.63
N GLU A 52 -0.58 6.28 -7.09
CA GLU A 52 -0.25 6.40 -5.67
C GLU A 52 -1.51 6.35 -4.80
N CYS A 53 -2.55 7.13 -5.14
CA CYS A 53 -3.83 7.10 -4.43
C CYS A 53 -4.49 5.72 -4.49
N HIS A 54 -4.46 5.04 -5.65
CA HIS A 54 -5.08 3.72 -5.81
C HIS A 54 -4.32 2.62 -5.05
N LEU A 55 -2.99 2.69 -5.03
CA LEU A 55 -2.15 1.80 -4.23
C LEU A 55 -2.41 1.99 -2.74
N GLU A 56 -2.51 3.23 -2.26
CA GLU A 56 -2.84 3.54 -0.86
C GLU A 56 -4.18 2.94 -0.45
N ASP A 57 -5.20 3.02 -1.31
CA ASP A 57 -6.51 2.41 -1.06
C ASP A 57 -6.42 0.88 -0.95
N ILE A 58 -5.65 0.22 -1.84
CA ILE A 58 -5.47 -1.24 -1.83
C ILE A 58 -4.65 -1.69 -0.60
N TYR A 59 -3.57 -1.00 -0.28
CA TYR A 59 -2.73 -1.34 0.88
C TYR A 59 -3.48 -1.11 2.19
N THR A 60 -4.23 -0.02 2.31
CA THR A 60 -5.13 0.22 3.45
C THR A 60 -6.12 -0.92 3.61
N PHE A 61 -6.67 -1.43 2.50
CA PHE A 61 -7.53 -2.61 2.53
C PHE A 61 -6.75 -3.85 2.99
N LEU A 62 -5.59 -4.14 2.41
CA LEU A 62 -4.77 -5.29 2.77
C LEU A 62 -4.46 -5.32 4.27
N PHE A 63 -3.90 -4.24 4.81
CA PHE A 63 -3.48 -4.17 6.21
C PHE A 63 -4.64 -4.20 7.21
N LYS A 64 -5.84 -3.78 6.82
CA LYS A 64 -7.05 -3.94 7.66
C LYS A 64 -7.52 -5.39 7.75
N ASN A 65 -7.16 -6.24 6.79
CA ASN A 65 -7.63 -7.62 6.70
C ASN A 65 -6.50 -8.65 6.93
N VAL A 66 -5.33 -8.21 7.40
CA VAL A 66 -4.21 -9.08 7.76
C VAL A 66 -3.91 -8.90 9.24
N ASP A 67 -3.66 -10.02 9.93
CA ASP A 67 -3.09 -9.97 11.27
C ASP A 67 -1.61 -9.59 11.16
N MET A 68 -1.31 -8.36 11.52
CA MET A 68 0.03 -7.79 11.43
C MET A 68 1.03 -8.48 12.36
N ALA A 69 0.56 -9.22 13.38
CA ALA A 69 1.43 -9.96 14.31
C ALA A 69 2.25 -11.05 13.60
N ASP A 70 1.74 -11.59 12.48
CA ASP A 70 2.42 -12.66 11.72
C ASP A 70 3.58 -12.15 10.86
N TYR A 71 3.68 -10.83 10.67
CA TYR A 71 4.60 -10.18 9.73
C TYR A 71 5.57 -9.20 10.41
N ILE A 72 5.12 -8.52 11.47
CA ILE A 72 5.95 -7.58 12.20
C ILE A 72 6.83 -8.35 13.19
N LYS A 73 8.07 -8.64 12.79
CA LYS A 73 9.08 -9.29 13.62
C LYS A 73 10.28 -8.37 13.79
N ASP A 74 10.93 -8.43 14.96
CA ASP A 74 12.22 -7.78 15.10
C ASP A 74 13.23 -8.47 14.19
N THR A 75 13.87 -7.69 13.34
CA THR A 75 15.05 -8.08 12.59
C THR A 75 16.25 -7.29 13.12
N PRO A 76 17.49 -7.74 12.89
CA PRO A 76 18.67 -6.95 13.27
C PRO A 76 18.69 -5.54 12.66
N GLN A 77 17.94 -5.32 11.58
CA GLN A 77 17.91 -4.09 10.79
C GLN A 77 16.67 -3.25 11.05
N TRP A 78 15.55 -3.85 11.43
CA TRP A 78 14.25 -3.19 11.61
C TRP A 78 13.56 -3.67 12.88
N THR A 79 13.19 -2.75 13.74
CA THR A 79 12.35 -3.04 14.90
C THR A 79 10.89 -3.22 14.51
N GLN A 80 10.11 -3.84 15.38
CA GLN A 80 8.66 -3.92 15.21
C GLN A 80 7.99 -2.54 15.11
N GLU A 81 8.49 -1.54 15.83
CA GLU A 81 7.93 -0.18 15.82
C GLU A 81 8.22 0.54 14.50
N GLU A 82 9.47 0.52 14.02
CA GLU A 82 9.83 1.05 12.70
C GLU A 82 9.03 0.38 11.58
N THR A 83 8.80 -0.92 11.70
CA THR A 83 8.00 -1.69 10.76
C THR A 83 6.52 -1.24 10.79
N LYS A 84 5.94 -0.98 11.97
CA LYS A 84 4.57 -0.47 12.10
C LYS A 84 4.43 0.92 11.52
N GLU A 85 5.38 1.81 11.81
CA GLU A 85 5.39 3.17 11.29
C GLU A 85 5.44 3.16 9.77
N LEU A 86 6.37 2.38 9.19
CA LEU A 86 6.53 2.23 7.75
C LEU A 86 5.26 1.71 7.06
N LEU A 87 4.57 0.74 7.66
CA LEU A 87 3.33 0.20 7.09
C LEU A 87 2.14 1.17 7.21
N SER A 88 2.16 2.07 8.20
CA SER A 88 1.11 3.09 8.39
C SER A 88 1.32 4.36 7.57
N ALA A 89 2.57 4.70 7.24
CA ALA A 89 2.92 5.93 6.51
C ALA A 89 4.15 5.72 5.61
N PRO A 90 4.04 4.92 4.52
CA PRO A 90 5.18 4.56 3.67
C PRO A 90 5.82 5.75 2.94
N SER A 91 5.10 6.87 2.77
CA SER A 91 5.63 8.11 2.18
C SER A 91 6.38 9.00 3.17
N GLN A 92 6.27 8.74 4.48
CA GLN A 92 6.90 9.53 5.55
C GLN A 92 8.08 8.80 6.21
N SER A 93 8.39 7.58 5.77
CA SER A 93 9.40 6.73 6.38
C SER A 93 10.82 7.13 5.98
N GLY A 94 11.26 8.31 6.43
CA GLY A 94 12.68 8.53 6.73
C GLY A 94 12.81 8.46 8.24
N SER A 95 13.45 7.43 8.78
CA SER A 95 13.80 7.43 10.20
C SER A 95 15.19 8.07 10.36
N GLN A 96 15.56 8.49 11.57
CA GLN A 96 16.94 8.95 11.84
C GLN A 96 18.01 7.89 11.51
N ARG A 97 17.60 6.63 11.33
CA ARG A 97 18.46 5.47 11.19
C ARG A 97 18.49 4.89 9.77
N HIS A 98 17.47 5.15 8.96
CA HIS A 98 17.29 4.59 7.62
C HIS A 98 17.00 5.69 6.60
N ASP A 99 17.74 5.66 5.48
CA ASP A 99 17.42 6.53 4.35
C ASP A 99 16.13 6.08 3.64
N SER A 100 15.56 6.98 2.83
CA SER A 100 14.29 6.74 2.14
C SER A 100 14.34 5.52 1.21
N ASN A 101 15.48 5.19 0.62
CA ASN A 101 15.61 4.04 -0.29
C ASN A 101 15.62 2.72 0.49
N ALA A 102 16.26 2.68 1.66
CA ALA A 102 16.23 1.53 2.55
C ALA A 102 14.80 1.25 3.06
N CYS A 103 14.07 2.30 3.46
CA CYS A 103 12.67 2.18 3.86
C CYS A 103 11.77 1.69 2.72
N GLU A 104 11.93 2.25 1.52
CA GLU A 104 11.15 1.82 0.34
C GLU A 104 11.44 0.36 -0.03
N THR A 105 12.72 -0.04 -0.01
CA THR A 105 13.12 -1.43 -0.30
C THR A 105 12.52 -2.40 0.72
N TYR A 106 12.61 -2.07 2.01
CA TYR A 106 12.05 -2.91 3.06
C TYR A 106 10.53 -2.99 2.97
N TYR A 107 9.85 -1.88 2.66
CA TYR A 107 8.41 -1.84 2.46
C TYR A 107 7.95 -2.79 1.36
N TYR A 108 8.57 -2.74 0.17
CA TYR A 108 8.20 -3.64 -0.93
C TYR A 108 8.57 -5.11 -0.68
N SER A 109 9.65 -5.36 0.07
CA SER A 109 9.98 -6.73 0.52
C SER A 109 8.87 -7.31 1.39
N MET A 110 8.36 -6.52 2.36
CA MET A 110 7.27 -6.97 3.22
C MET A 110 5.97 -7.19 2.46
N LEU A 111 5.65 -6.31 1.50
CA LEU A 111 4.49 -6.49 0.62
C LEU A 111 4.61 -7.78 -0.19
N SER A 112 5.80 -8.07 -0.74
CA SER A 112 6.06 -9.31 -1.47
C SER A 112 5.77 -10.53 -0.60
N GLU A 113 6.32 -10.58 0.62
CA GLU A 113 6.08 -11.67 1.58
C GLU A 113 4.60 -11.81 1.96
N LEU A 114 3.89 -10.68 2.12
CA LEU A 114 2.46 -10.67 2.43
C LEU A 114 1.63 -11.30 1.31
N PHE A 115 1.93 -10.97 0.05
CA PHE A 115 1.26 -11.58 -1.08
C PHE A 115 1.63 -13.06 -1.23
N GLU A 116 2.91 -13.40 -1.09
CA GLU A 116 3.40 -14.78 -1.13
C GLU A 116 2.72 -15.69 -0.10
N LYS A 117 2.45 -15.20 1.11
CA LYS A 117 1.75 -16.02 2.12
C LYS A 117 0.26 -16.20 1.87
N ARG A 118 -0.36 -15.33 1.07
CA ARG A 118 -1.79 -15.41 0.71
C ARG A 118 -2.04 -16.32 -0.50
N GLY A 119 -1.08 -16.42 -1.42
CA GLY A 119 -1.17 -17.26 -2.61
C GLY A 119 -0.20 -18.44 -2.60
N ASP A 120 -0.24 -19.23 -3.67
CA ASP A 120 0.84 -20.19 -3.98
C ASP A 120 2.06 -19.46 -4.60
N SER A 121 1.86 -18.22 -5.07
CA SER A 121 2.86 -17.30 -5.62
C SER A 121 2.52 -15.85 -5.26
N ILE A 122 3.48 -14.91 -5.42
CA ILE A 122 3.22 -13.47 -5.25
C ILE A 122 2.07 -13.02 -6.16
N GLU A 123 2.05 -13.46 -7.43
CA GLU A 123 1.04 -13.07 -8.41
C GLU A 123 -0.37 -13.59 -8.04
N ASP A 124 -0.45 -14.81 -7.51
CA ASP A 124 -1.70 -15.37 -6.99
C ASP A 124 -2.17 -14.61 -5.74
N GLY A 125 -1.27 -14.28 -4.84
CA GLY A 125 -1.56 -13.47 -3.66
C GLY A 125 -2.08 -12.08 -4.02
N ILE A 126 -1.43 -11.41 -4.98
CA ILE A 126 -1.89 -10.14 -5.55
C ILE A 126 -3.30 -10.31 -6.13
N SER A 127 -3.53 -11.38 -6.89
CA SER A 127 -4.84 -11.66 -7.49
C SER A 127 -5.93 -11.80 -6.45
N GLN A 128 -5.70 -12.58 -5.39
CA GLN A 128 -6.66 -12.75 -4.29
C GLN A 128 -6.96 -11.44 -3.58
N VAL A 129 -5.95 -10.64 -3.23
CA VAL A 129 -6.14 -9.35 -2.54
C VAL A 129 -6.96 -8.38 -3.38
N VAL A 130 -6.69 -8.30 -4.68
CA VAL A 130 -7.46 -7.44 -5.59
C VAL A 130 -8.90 -7.92 -5.71
N GLU A 131 -9.13 -9.22 -5.85
CA GLU A 131 -10.49 -9.80 -5.93
C GLU A 131 -11.30 -9.52 -4.66
N GLU A 132 -10.68 -9.66 -3.48
CA GLU A 132 -11.30 -9.33 -2.20
C GLU A 132 -11.65 -7.83 -2.10
N TYR A 133 -10.72 -6.96 -2.51
CA TYR A 133 -10.89 -5.50 -2.49
C TYR A 133 -12.10 -5.07 -3.35
N TYR A 134 -12.20 -5.59 -4.57
CA TYR A 134 -13.31 -5.27 -5.47
C TYR A 134 -14.63 -5.93 -5.05
N SER A 135 -14.58 -7.11 -4.44
CA SER A 135 -15.77 -7.77 -3.89
C SER A 135 -16.39 -6.96 -2.75
N LYS A 136 -15.57 -6.38 -1.86
CA LYS A 136 -16.08 -5.49 -0.80
C LYS A 136 -16.56 -4.14 -1.35
N LYS A 137 -15.88 -3.57 -2.36
CA LYS A 137 -16.33 -2.33 -3.01
C LYS A 137 -17.69 -2.46 -3.71
N LYS A 138 -18.03 -3.64 -4.24
CA LYS A 138 -19.35 -3.90 -4.85
C LYS A 138 -20.50 -3.98 -3.83
N GLN A 139 -20.19 -4.15 -2.54
CA GLN A 139 -21.17 -4.29 -1.45
C GLN A 139 -21.37 -3.01 -0.62
N ALA A 140 -20.51 -1.99 -0.81
CA ALA A 140 -20.53 -0.71 -0.10
C ALA A 140 -21.26 0.36 -0.93
#